data_AF-A0A2M8T527-F1
#
_entry.id   AF-A0A2M8T527-F1
#
_cell.length_a   1.000
_cell.length_b   1.000
_cell.length_c   1.000
_cell.angle_alpha   90.00
_cell.angle_beta   90.00
_cell.angle_gamma   90.00
#
_symmetry.space_group_name_H-M   'P 1'
#
loop_
_entity.id
_entity.type
_entity.pdbx_description
1 polymer ?
#
loop_
_entity_poly.entity_id
_entity_poly.type
_entity_poly.pdbx_seq_one_letter_code
_entity_poly.pdbx_strand_id
1 'polypeptide(L)' 'MTKEDVLEEVERIRKSSGDNEIAHSMEDSLYLNVLMAIATGAENASELAEVALNTQDIDFQRWCS' A
#
# COMPACT_ATOMS: atom_id res chain seq x y z
N MET A 1 -3.42 -11.49 5.40
CA MET A 1 -2.41 -10.55 4.88
C MET A 1 -1.22 -10.64 5.79
N THR A 2 -0.08 -11.00 5.24
CA THR A 2 1.21 -11.04 5.93
C THR A 2 1.95 -9.72 5.68
N LYS A 3 3.04 -9.50 6.43
CA LYS A 3 3.96 -8.40 6.15
C LYS A 3 4.56 -8.51 4.75
N GLU A 4 4.93 -9.72 4.36
CA GLU A 4 5.51 -10.05 3.06
C GLU A 4 4.55 -9.68 1.92
N ASP A 5 3.25 -9.97 2.07
CA ASP A 5 2.23 -9.56 1.10
C ASP A 5 2.24 -8.03 0.89
N VAL A 6 2.35 -7.25 1.98
CA VAL A 6 2.39 -5.78 1.91
C VAL A 6 3.67 -5.30 1.23
N LEU A 7 4.82 -5.89 1.57
CA LEU A 7 6.11 -5.56 0.97
C LEU A 7 6.11 -5.82 -0.55
N GLU A 8 5.54 -6.94 -0.97
CA GLU A 8 5.40 -7.27 -2.39
C GLU A 8 4.55 -6.23 -3.12
N GLU A 9 3.42 -5.79 -2.53
CA GLU A 9 2.59 -4.74 -3.12
C GLU A 9 3.29 -3.38 -3.18
N VAL A 10 4.03 -2.98 -2.13
CA VAL A 10 4.85 -1.76 -2.14
C VAL A 10 5.86 -1.78 -3.29
N GLU A 11 6.53 -2.91 -3.50
CA GLU A 11 7.48 -3.06 -4.60
C GLU A 11 6.81 -3.09 -5.97
N ARG A 12 5.59 -3.60 -6.07
CA ARG A 12 4.78 -3.50 -7.30
C ARG A 12 4.40 -2.04 -7.59
N ILE A 13 3.99 -1.27 -6.58
CA ILE A 13 3.71 0.17 -6.72
C ILE A 13 4.97 0.92 -7.16
N ARG A 14 6.12 0.63 -6.54
CA ARG A 14 7.41 1.22 -6.93
C ARG A 14 7.74 0.98 -8.40
N LYS A 15 7.52 -0.24 -8.89
CA LYS A 15 7.73 -0.59 -10.31
C LYS A 15 6.74 0.10 -11.25
N SER A 16 5.53 0.39 -10.78
CA SER A 16 4.49 1.08 -11.54
C SER A 16 4.56 2.62 -11.45
N SER A 17 5.48 3.20 -10.67
CA SER A 17 5.58 4.65 -10.42
C SER A 17 5.73 5.54 -11.67
N GLY A 18 6.14 4.98 -12.80
CA GLY A 18 6.17 5.69 -14.09
C GLY A 18 4.79 5.98 -14.69
N ASP A 19 3.75 5.33 -14.19
CA ASP A 19 2.34 5.57 -14.53
C ASP A 19 1.60 6.00 -13.26
N ASN A 20 1.36 7.31 -13.13
CA ASN A 20 0.77 7.91 -11.94
C ASN A 20 -0.61 7.33 -11.61
N GLU A 21 -1.45 7.10 -12.62
CA GLU A 21 -2.82 6.60 -12.41
C GLU A 21 -2.79 5.16 -11.88
N ILE A 22 -1.94 4.33 -12.46
CA ILE A 22 -1.76 2.94 -12.00
C ILE A 22 -1.15 2.91 -10.60
N ALA A 23 -0.07 3.66 -10.36
CA ALA A 23 0.61 3.68 -9.06
C ALA A 23 -0.34 4.14 -7.93
N HIS A 24 -1.12 5.20 -8.19
CA HIS A 24 -2.10 5.71 -7.24
C HIS A 24 -3.23 4.71 -6.98
N SER A 25 -3.82 4.12 -8.01
CA SER A 25 -4.89 3.12 -7.86
C SER A 25 -4.43 1.88 -7.08
N MET A 26 -3.17 1.47 -7.28
CA MET A 26 -2.56 0.38 -6.53
C MET A 26 -2.31 0.74 -5.06
N GLU A 27 -1.87 1.96 -4.76
CA GLU A 27 -1.72 2.47 -3.39
C GLU A 27 -3.06 2.49 -2.65
N ASP A 28 -4.12 3.02 -3.28
CA ASP A 28 -5.47 3.03 -2.70
C ASP A 28 -5.97 1.61 -2.41
N SER A 29 -5.73 0.69 -3.34
CA SER A 29 -6.08 -0.73 -3.17
C SER A 29 -5.32 -1.36 -2.00
N LEU A 30 -4.02 -1.07 -1.87
CA LEU A 30 -3.19 -1.53 -0.75
C LEU A 30 -3.72 -1.02 0.58
N TYR A 31 -4.02 0.27 0.68
CA TYR A 31 -4.56 0.88 1.89
C TYR A 31 -5.91 0.28 2.28
N LEU A 32 -6.82 0.11 1.32
CA LEU A 32 -8.10 -0.55 1.57
C LEU A 32 -7.92 -1.97 2.12
N ASN A 33 -7.01 -2.76 1.53
CA ASN A 33 -6.74 -4.12 1.98
C ASN A 33 -6.15 -4.17 3.40
N VAL A 34 -5.24 -3.26 3.73
CA VAL A 34 -4.70 -3.14 5.09
C VAL A 34 -5.80 -2.73 6.07
N LEU A 35 -6.62 -1.73 5.74
CA LEU A 35 -7.73 -1.31 6.59
C LEU A 35 -8.73 -2.45 6.82
N MET A 36 -9.05 -3.23 5.79
CA MET A 36 -9.88 -4.43 5.92
C MET A 36 -9.23 -5.47 6.86
N ALA A 37 -7.94 -5.74 6.69
CA ALA A 37 -7.23 -6.67 7.57
C ALA A 37 -7.30 -6.22 9.04
N ILE A 38 -7.05 -4.93 9.29
CA ILE A 38 -7.17 -4.32 10.63
C ILE A 38 -8.60 -4.47 11.17
N ALA A 39 -9.61 -4.12 10.38
CA ALA A 39 -11.02 -4.20 10.79
C ALA A 39 -11.46 -5.64 11.10
N THR A 40 -10.85 -6.65 10.46
CA THR A 40 -11.11 -8.06 10.73
C THR A 40 -10.28 -8.66 11.87
N GLY A 41 -9.44 -7.85 12.53
CA GLY A 41 -8.68 -8.28 13.71
C GLY A 41 -7.31 -8.87 13.42
N ALA A 42 -6.59 -8.37 12.40
CA ALA A 42 -5.21 -8.77 12.14
C ALA A 42 -4.31 -8.56 13.38
N GLU A 43 -3.64 -9.61 13.85
CA GLU A 43 -2.75 -9.57 15.02
C GLU A 43 -1.52 -8.66 14.81
N ASN A 44 -1.11 -8.50 13.55
CA ASN A 44 0.02 -7.67 13.12
C ASN A 44 -0.42 -6.33 12.49
N ALA A 45 -1.59 -5.81 12.87
CA ALA A 45 -2.17 -4.56 12.35
C ALA A 45 -1.16 -3.40 12.22
N SER A 46 -0.40 -3.13 13.28
CA SER A 46 0.60 -2.04 13.28
C SER A 46 1.71 -2.25 12.25
N GLU A 47 2.18 -3.49 12.08
CA GLU A 47 3.23 -3.82 11.11
C GLU A 47 2.72 -3.70 9.68
N LEU A 48 1.49 -4.16 9.40
CA LEU A 48 0.86 -4.00 8.09
C LEU A 48 0.73 -2.52 7.70
N ALA A 49 0.29 -1.68 8.65
CA ALA A 49 0.16 -0.24 8.44
C ALA A 49 1.51 0.45 8.22
N GLU A 50 2.52 0.14 9.04
CA GLU A 50 3.87 0.70 8.91
C GLU A 50 4.48 0.39 7.55
N VAL A 51 4.37 -0.87 7.09
CA VAL A 51 4.90 -1.25 5.78
C VAL A 51 4.14 -0.57 4.64
N ALA A 52 2.81 -0.47 4.71
CA ALA A 52 2.03 0.18 3.67
C ALA A 52 2.36 1.68 3.55
N LEU A 53 2.67 2.35 4.66
CA LEU A 53 3.06 3.77 4.63
C LEU A 53 4.38 4.03 3.89
N ASN A 54 5.23 3.01 3.66
CA ASN A 54 6.43 3.16 2.83
C ASN A 54 6.12 3.57 1.38
N THR A 55 4.87 3.45 0.90
CA THR A 55 4.49 3.97 -0.41
C THR A 55 4.61 5.50 -0.49
N GLN A 56 4.56 6.21 0.64
CA GLN A 56 4.73 7.66 0.72
C GLN A 56 6.14 8.11 0.30
N ASP A 57 7.13 7.22 0.35
CA ASP A 57 8.49 7.47 -0.11
C ASP A 57 8.69 7.20 -1.62
N ILE A 58 7.63 6.82 -2.34
CA ILE A 58 7.66 6.57 -3.78
C ILE A 58 7.17 7.83 -4.51
N ASP A 59 7.98 8.29 -5.47
CA ASP A 59 7.67 9.46 -6.29
C ASP A 59 6.69 9.10 -7.41
N PHE A 60 5.43 9.49 -7.24
CA PHE A 60 4.38 9.50 -8.26
C PHE A 60 3.29 10.51 -7.86
N GLN A 61 2.51 11.00 -8.82
CA GLN A 61 1.42 11.92 -8.54
C GLN A 61 0.21 11.19 -7.98
N ARG A 62 -0.25 11.62 -6.81
CA ARG A 62 -1.53 11.23 -6.21
C ARG A 62 -2.56 12.29 -6.60
N TRP A 63 -3.44 11.98 -7.54
CA TRP A 63 -4.50 12.89 -7.95
C TRP A 63 -5.73 12.68 -7.06
N CYS A 64 -6.35 13.77 -6.60
CA CYS A 64 -7.45 13.78 -5.63
C CYS A 64 -7.09 13.23 -4.23
N SER A 65 -5.96 13.69 -3.67
CA SER A 65 -5.77 13.75 -2.21
C SER A 65 -6.62 14.83 -1.57
#